data_AF-A0A9W3PIW5-F1
#
_entry.id   AF-A0A9W3PIW5-F1
#
_cell.length_a   1.000
_cell.length_b   1.000
_cell.length_c   1.000
_cell.angle_alpha   90.00
_cell.angle_beta   90.00
_cell.angle_gamma   90.00
#
_symmetry.space_group_name_H-M   'P 1'
#
loop_
_entity.id
_entity.type
_entity.pdbx_description
1 polymer ?
#
loop_
_entity_poly.entity_id
_entity_poly.type
_entity_poly.pdbx_seq_one_letter_code
_entity_poly.pdbx_strand_id
1 'polypeptide(L)'
;MLEWLKDYQKLEDEMIYLEHDLNRSKRELKRWVYGDLQEVRLNAESDGAKVEHHIERIEYELAHKMNDLYDLKKLICTFKGLEHRIMYGKYVEGKRLDEIAEELNYSAQYIYNKHAEIKGKLEYSDALKI
;
A
#
# COMPACT_ATOMS: atom_id res chain seq x y z
N MET A 1 13.29 3.44 10.32
CA MET A 1 12.94 3.62 8.87
C MET A 1 12.49 5.07 8.59
N LEU A 2 12.72 5.63 7.38
CA LEU A 2 12.21 6.98 7.01
C LEU A 2 10.70 7.06 7.28
N GLU A 3 10.21 8.12 7.93
CA GLU A 3 8.81 8.21 8.37
C GLU A 3 7.82 8.03 7.22
N TRP A 4 8.02 8.74 6.10
CA TRP A 4 7.17 8.60 4.92
C TRP A 4 7.11 7.17 4.37
N LEU A 5 8.18 6.37 4.53
CA LEU A 5 8.23 5.00 4.04
C LEU A 5 7.44 4.07 4.95
N LYS A 6 7.46 4.32 6.28
CA LYS A 6 6.59 3.63 7.23
C LYS A 6 5.12 3.91 6.89
N ASP A 7 4.79 5.18 6.64
CA ASP A 7 3.43 5.60 6.28
C ASP A 7 2.98 4.98 4.95
N TYR A 8 3.87 4.96 3.95
CA TYR A 8 3.61 4.33 2.66
C TYR A 8 3.28 2.85 2.79
N GLN A 9 4.14 2.09 3.48
CA GLN A 9 3.96 0.65 3.66
C GLN A 9 2.69 0.34 4.45
N LYS A 10 2.42 1.11 5.51
CA LYS A 10 1.19 0.96 6.28
C LYS A 10 -0.05 1.18 5.40
N LEU A 11 -0.03 2.20 4.56
CA LEU A 11 -1.15 2.51 3.67
C LEU A 11 -1.35 1.42 2.61
N GLU A 12 -0.26 0.91 2.02
CA GLU A 12 -0.31 -0.26 1.11
C GLU A 12 -0.90 -1.49 1.82
N ASP A 13 -0.41 -1.82 3.02
CA ASP A 13 -0.91 -2.97 3.79
C ASP A 13 -2.41 -2.83 4.07
N GLU A 14 -2.85 -1.66 4.53
CA GLU A 14 -4.27 -1.38 4.78
C GLU A 14 -5.11 -1.54 3.50
N MET A 15 -4.63 -1.07 2.36
CA MET A 15 -5.30 -1.26 1.07
C MET A 15 -5.38 -2.74 0.67
N ILE A 16 -4.31 -3.51 0.86
CA ILE A 16 -4.28 -4.96 0.57
C ILE A 16 -5.33 -5.71 1.39
N TYR A 17 -5.45 -5.39 2.68
CA TYR A 17 -6.46 -6.01 3.54
C TYR A 17 -7.88 -5.63 3.12
N LEU A 18 -8.13 -4.36 2.77
CA LEU A 18 -9.44 -3.91 2.29
C LEU A 18 -9.80 -4.53 0.94
N GLU A 19 -8.85 -4.64 0.00
CA GLU A 19 -9.06 -5.33 -1.28
C GLU A 19 -9.38 -6.82 -1.07
N HIS A 20 -8.71 -7.47 -0.13
CA HIS A 20 -9.00 -8.85 0.22
C HIS A 20 -10.43 -9.01 0.78
N ASP A 21 -10.84 -8.13 1.69
CA ASP A 21 -12.19 -8.15 2.26
C ASP A 21 -13.25 -7.84 1.21
N LEU A 22 -13.02 -6.82 0.37
CA LEU A 22 -13.90 -6.48 -0.75
C LEU A 22 -14.11 -7.68 -1.68
N ASN A 23 -13.03 -8.36 -2.04
CA ASN A 23 -13.10 -9.55 -2.89
C ASN A 23 -13.90 -10.68 -2.24
N ARG A 24 -13.77 -10.85 -0.91
CA ARG A 24 -14.58 -11.82 -0.15
C ARG A 24 -16.05 -11.43 -0.15
N SER A 25 -16.38 -10.18 0.14
CA SER A 25 -17.75 -9.68 0.18
C SER A 25 -18.42 -9.75 -1.19
N LYS A 26 -17.71 -9.44 -2.28
CA LYS A 26 -18.21 -9.60 -3.65
C LYS A 26 -18.54 -11.05 -4.01
N ARG A 27 -17.72 -12.01 -3.55
CA ARG A 27 -18.03 -13.45 -3.71
C ARG A 27 -19.26 -13.85 -2.91
N GLU A 28 -19.40 -13.34 -1.70
CA GLU A 28 -20.58 -13.60 -0.87
C GLU A 28 -21.84 -13.04 -1.52
N LEU A 29 -21.82 -11.78 -1.97
CA LEU A 29 -22.94 -11.17 -2.68
C LEU A 29 -23.36 -12.00 -3.90
N LYS A 30 -22.40 -12.53 -4.67
CA LYS A 30 -22.70 -13.41 -5.80
C LYS A 30 -23.50 -14.66 -5.39
N ARG A 31 -23.26 -15.21 -4.19
CA ARG A 31 -24.04 -16.35 -3.67
C ARG A 31 -25.48 -15.97 -3.37
N TRP A 32 -25.70 -14.77 -2.85
CA TRP A 32 -27.03 -14.22 -2.56
C TRP A 32 -27.81 -13.85 -3.81
N VAL A 33 -27.15 -13.35 -4.85
CA VAL A 33 -27.85 -12.89 -6.07
C VAL A 33 -28.06 -14.04 -7.08
N TYR A 34 -27.07 -14.92 -7.24
CA TYR A 34 -27.06 -15.93 -8.33
C TYR A 34 -26.66 -17.33 -7.87
N GLY A 35 -26.46 -17.56 -6.57
CA GLY A 35 -25.87 -18.80 -6.06
C GLY A 35 -26.78 -19.57 -5.13
N ASP A 36 -26.15 -20.33 -4.24
CA ASP A 36 -26.81 -21.24 -3.31
C ASP A 36 -27.74 -20.55 -2.31
N LEU A 37 -27.63 -19.23 -2.14
CA LEU A 37 -28.41 -18.44 -1.20
C LEU A 37 -29.52 -17.61 -1.86
N GLN A 38 -29.72 -17.72 -3.18
CA GLN A 38 -30.68 -16.90 -3.94
C GLN A 38 -32.14 -17.00 -3.44
N GLU A 39 -32.56 -18.18 -3.02
CA GLU A 39 -33.94 -18.42 -2.55
C GLU A 39 -34.15 -18.07 -1.06
N VAL A 40 -33.08 -17.66 -0.36
CA VAL A 40 -33.15 -17.25 1.05
C VAL A 40 -33.60 -15.78 1.09
N ARG A 41 -34.92 -15.57 1.24
CA ARG A 41 -35.66 -14.30 1.14
C ARG A 41 -34.84 -13.04 1.49
N LEU A 42 -34.48 -12.29 0.45
CA LEU A 42 -33.94 -10.93 0.52
C LEU A 42 -35.06 -9.95 0.92
N ASN A 43 -35.23 -9.67 2.21
CA ASN A 43 -35.87 -8.45 2.68
C ASN A 43 -34.79 -7.35 2.88
N ALA A 44 -35.18 -6.09 3.06
CA ALA A 44 -34.23 -4.98 3.22
C ALA A 44 -33.30 -5.11 4.47
N GLU A 45 -33.68 -5.94 5.44
CA GLU A 45 -32.86 -6.28 6.61
C GLU A 45 -32.04 -7.58 6.42
N SER A 46 -32.11 -8.18 5.24
CA SER A 46 -31.43 -9.44 4.94
C SER A 46 -29.92 -9.29 5.04
N ASP A 47 -29.26 -10.41 5.30
CA ASP A 47 -27.81 -10.43 5.36
C ASP A 47 -27.18 -10.07 4.00
N GLY A 48 -27.89 -10.30 2.88
CA GLY A 48 -27.48 -9.82 1.55
C GLY A 48 -27.42 -8.29 1.44
N ALA A 49 -28.46 -7.57 1.91
CA ALA A 49 -28.46 -6.10 1.91
C ALA A 49 -27.35 -5.51 2.80
N LYS A 50 -27.01 -6.17 3.92
CA LYS A 50 -25.86 -5.80 4.76
C LYS A 50 -24.53 -6.01 4.03
N VAL A 51 -24.41 -7.05 3.19
CA VAL A 51 -23.21 -7.31 2.38
C VAL A 51 -23.03 -6.20 1.33
N GLU A 52 -24.11 -5.73 0.69
CA GLU A 52 -24.05 -4.61 -0.25
C GLU A 52 -23.56 -3.33 0.42
N HIS A 53 -24.14 -2.94 1.56
CA HIS A 53 -23.69 -1.77 2.32
C HIS A 53 -22.23 -1.90 2.82
N HIS A 54 -21.80 -3.11 3.19
CA HIS A 54 -20.41 -3.35 3.57
C HIS A 54 -19.45 -3.19 2.39
N ILE A 55 -19.84 -3.66 1.20
CA ILE A 55 -19.09 -3.45 -0.05
C ILE A 55 -18.97 -1.95 -0.36
N GLU A 56 -20.08 -1.21 -0.32
CA GLU A 56 -20.08 0.24 -0.56
C GLU A 56 -19.13 0.97 0.40
N ARG A 57 -19.13 0.61 1.69
CA ARG A 57 -18.23 1.18 2.68
C ARG A 57 -16.76 0.89 2.37
N ILE A 58 -16.42 -0.35 2.01
CA ILE A 58 -15.04 -0.71 1.68
C ILE A 58 -14.58 0.01 0.40
N GLU A 59 -15.42 0.08 -0.63
CA GLU A 59 -15.08 0.79 -1.87
C GLU A 59 -14.83 2.28 -1.62
N TYR A 60 -15.66 2.89 -0.77
CA TYR A 60 -15.45 4.27 -0.31
C TYR A 60 -14.11 4.43 0.43
N GLU A 61 -13.82 3.56 1.41
CA GLU A 61 -12.56 3.60 2.17
C GLU A 61 -11.34 3.39 1.27
N LEU A 62 -11.40 2.46 0.33
CA LEU A 62 -10.34 2.23 -0.66
C LEU A 62 -10.10 3.47 -1.52
N ALA A 63 -11.16 4.14 -2.00
CA ALA A 63 -11.02 5.36 -2.79
C ALA A 63 -10.30 6.48 -2.02
N HIS A 64 -10.60 6.66 -0.74
CA HIS A 64 -9.88 7.61 0.12
C HIS A 64 -8.42 7.25 0.28
N LYS A 65 -8.11 5.97 0.58
CA LYS A 65 -6.72 5.52 0.72
C LYS A 65 -5.92 5.63 -0.57
N MET A 66 -6.55 5.41 -1.72
CA MET A 66 -5.92 5.64 -3.03
C MET A 66 -5.54 7.11 -3.22
N ASN A 67 -6.39 8.04 -2.78
CA ASN A 67 -6.08 9.48 -2.80
C ASN A 67 -4.94 9.81 -1.83
N ASP A 68 -4.97 9.28 -0.60
CA ASP A 68 -3.91 9.47 0.39
C ASP A 68 -2.56 8.96 -0.15
N LEU A 69 -2.55 7.80 -0.82
CA LEU A 69 -1.35 7.20 -1.40
C LEU A 69 -0.81 8.05 -2.55
N TYR A 70 -1.70 8.61 -3.37
CA TYR A 70 -1.35 9.50 -4.45
C TYR A 70 -0.71 10.81 -3.93
N ASP A 71 -1.30 11.41 -2.91
CA ASP A 71 -0.77 12.64 -2.30
C ASP A 71 0.55 12.39 -1.57
N LEU A 72 0.69 11.25 -0.89
CA LEU A 72 1.96 10.83 -0.29
C LEU A 72 3.04 10.64 -1.35
N LYS A 73 2.74 9.96 -2.47
CA LYS A 73 3.69 9.80 -3.59
C LYS A 73 4.13 11.16 -4.13
N LYS A 74 3.20 12.10 -4.32
CA LYS A 74 3.54 13.48 -4.74
C LYS A 74 4.49 14.16 -3.77
N LEU A 75 4.20 14.08 -2.47
CA LEU A 75 5.06 14.66 -1.44
C LEU A 75 6.47 14.07 -1.51
N ILE A 76 6.60 12.76 -1.59
CA ILE A 76 7.90 12.07 -1.64
C ILE A 76 8.69 12.49 -2.88
N CYS A 77 8.03 12.68 -4.03
CA CYS A 77 8.67 13.16 -5.25
C CYS A 77 9.28 14.58 -5.12
N THR A 78 8.88 15.37 -4.12
CA THR A 78 9.50 16.69 -3.87
C THR A 78 10.86 16.59 -3.18
N PHE A 79 11.19 15.44 -2.58
CA PHE A 79 12.43 15.26 -1.84
C PHE A 79 13.62 15.12 -2.78
N LYS A 80 14.61 16.02 -2.65
CA LYS A 80 15.80 16.06 -3.50
C LYS A 80 16.96 15.20 -2.99
N GLY A 81 16.89 14.72 -1.74
CA GLY A 81 17.96 13.96 -1.11
C GLY A 81 18.18 12.61 -1.80
N LEU A 82 19.45 12.25 -2.02
CA LEU A 82 19.82 10.99 -2.64
C LEU A 82 19.22 9.78 -1.90
N GLU A 83 19.20 9.83 -0.56
CA GLU A 83 18.61 8.78 0.27
C GLU A 83 17.13 8.56 -0.05
N HIS A 84 16.35 9.63 -0.18
CA HIS A 84 14.93 9.54 -0.56
C HIS A 84 14.75 8.92 -1.93
N ARG A 85 15.57 9.31 -2.92
CA ARG A 85 15.49 8.77 -4.28
C ARG A 85 15.82 7.27 -4.33
N ILE A 86 16.83 6.83 -3.59
CA ILE A 86 17.20 5.42 -3.48
C ILE A 86 16.06 4.62 -2.83
N MET A 87 15.51 5.10 -1.71
CA MET A 87 14.44 4.41 -1.00
C MET A 87 13.13 4.39 -1.79
N TYR A 88 12.79 5.49 -2.48
CA TYR A 88 11.62 5.56 -3.35
C TYR A 88 11.72 4.55 -4.51
N GLY A 89 12.84 4.57 -5.24
CA GLY A 89 13.05 3.62 -6.33
C GLY A 89 12.98 2.18 -5.85
N LYS A 90 13.57 1.88 -4.69
CA LYS A 90 13.64 0.51 -4.18
C LYS A 90 12.31 -0.02 -3.68
N TYR A 91 11.57 0.78 -2.91
CA TYR A 91 10.41 0.31 -2.14
C TYR A 91 9.06 0.77 -2.70
N VAL A 92 9.02 1.88 -3.43
CA VAL A 92 7.78 2.39 -4.05
C VAL A 92 7.70 2.00 -5.52
N GLU A 93 8.81 2.11 -6.26
CA GLU A 93 8.84 1.72 -7.69
C GLU A 93 9.25 0.25 -7.90
N GLY A 94 9.74 -0.43 -6.86
CA GLY A 94 10.15 -1.84 -6.93
C GLY A 94 11.42 -2.11 -7.76
N LYS A 95 12.20 -1.08 -8.08
CA LYS A 95 13.40 -1.18 -8.92
C LYS A 95 14.55 -1.91 -8.22
N ARG A 96 15.46 -2.46 -9.03
CA ARG A 96 16.74 -3.00 -8.57
C ARG A 96 17.73 -1.85 -8.33
N LEU A 97 18.70 -2.08 -7.44
CA LEU A 97 19.64 -1.02 -7.02
C LEU A 97 20.59 -0.58 -8.16
N ASP A 98 20.86 -1.46 -9.11
CA ASP A 98 21.60 -1.16 -10.33
C ASP A 98 20.78 -0.32 -11.33
N GLU A 99 19.49 -0.63 -11.52
CA GLU A 99 18.59 0.22 -12.33
C GLU A 99 18.50 1.64 -11.74
N ILE A 100 18.40 1.74 -10.41
CA ILE A 100 18.44 3.03 -9.70
C ILE A 100 19.79 3.72 -9.91
N ALA A 101 20.90 2.99 -9.91
CA ALA A 101 22.21 3.56 -10.15
C ALA A 101 22.33 4.16 -11.56
N GLU A 102 21.83 3.45 -12.57
CA GLU A 102 21.78 3.94 -13.95
C GLU A 102 20.94 5.21 -14.07
N GLU A 103 19.72 5.22 -13.52
CA GLU A 103 18.82 6.38 -13.56
C GLU A 103 19.39 7.61 -12.83
N LEU A 104 20.09 7.37 -11.72
CA LEU A 104 20.69 8.43 -10.91
C LEU A 104 22.09 8.84 -11.41
N ASN A 105 22.62 8.20 -12.47
CA ASN A 105 23.97 8.39 -12.99
C ASN A 105 25.08 8.18 -11.94
N TYR A 106 24.93 7.14 -11.12
CA TYR A 106 25.95 6.69 -10.17
C TYR A 106 26.46 5.30 -10.52
N SER A 107 27.60 4.91 -9.96
CA SER A 107 28.03 3.52 -10.04
C SER A 107 27.12 2.65 -9.17
N ALA A 108 26.85 1.42 -9.65
CA ALA A 108 26.06 0.45 -8.88
C ALA A 108 26.63 0.28 -7.46
N GLN A 109 27.95 0.11 -7.33
CA GLN A 109 28.62 -0.04 -6.03
C GLN A 109 28.34 1.12 -5.07
N TYR A 110 28.32 2.36 -5.58
CA TYR A 110 28.03 3.54 -4.76
C TYR A 110 26.60 3.49 -4.21
N ILE A 111 25.62 3.14 -5.04
CA ILE A 111 24.22 2.99 -4.60
C ILE A 111 24.05 1.82 -3.63
N TYR A 112 24.70 0.68 -3.85
CA TYR A 112 24.71 -0.43 -2.89
C TYR A 112 25.24 0.00 -1.51
N ASN A 113 26.38 0.68 -1.50
CA ASN A 113 26.99 1.17 -0.26
C ASN A 113 26.09 2.18 0.45
N LYS A 114 25.50 3.12 -0.31
CA LYS A 114 24.57 4.12 0.24
C LYS A 114 23.29 3.50 0.79
N HIS A 115 22.71 2.54 0.08
CA HIS A 115 21.55 1.79 0.55
C HIS A 115 21.85 1.05 1.86
N ALA A 116 23.02 0.39 1.96
CA ALA A 116 23.45 -0.28 3.19
C ALA A 116 23.67 0.72 4.35
N GLU A 117 24.27 1.88 4.08
CA GLU A 117 24.44 2.95 5.07
C GLU A 117 23.09 3.45 5.60
N ILE A 118 22.12 3.70 4.71
CA ILE A 118 20.77 4.12 5.08
C ILE A 118 20.13 3.05 5.97
N LYS A 119 20.15 1.78 5.53
CA LYS A 119 19.56 0.67 6.29
C LYS A 119 20.18 0.53 7.68
N GLY A 120 21.51 0.61 7.78
CA GLY A 120 22.21 0.53 9.07
C GLY A 120 21.85 1.67 10.03
N LYS A 121 21.74 2.91 9.54
CA LYS A 121 21.28 4.05 10.36
C LYS A 121 19.85 3.86 10.85
N LEU A 122 18.97 3.34 9.99
CA LEU A 122 17.57 3.10 10.33
C LEU A 122 17.42 2.01 11.41
N GLU A 123 18.13 0.90 11.25
CA GLU A 123 18.13 -0.19 12.25
C GLU A 123 18.64 0.29 13.61
N TYR A 124 19.71 1.10 13.60
CA TYR A 124 20.26 1.69 14.82
C TYR A 124 19.28 2.65 15.50
N SER A 125 18.59 3.50 14.73
CA SER A 125 17.59 4.43 15.27
C SER A 125 16.39 3.68 15.87
N ASP A 126 15.85 2.68 15.17
CA ASP A 126 14.70 1.91 15.65
C ASP A 126 15.08 1.10 16.93
N ALA A 127 16.33 0.66 17.08
CA ALA A 127 16.83 -0.01 18.28
C ALA A 127 16.93 0.90 19.52
N LEU A 128 17.15 2.20 19.32
CA LEU A 128 17.27 3.18 20.40
C LEU A 128 15.93 3.72 20.91
N LYS A 129 14.79 3.37 20.27
CA LYS A 129 13.45 3.91 20.57
C LYS A 129 13.42 5.45 20.70
N ILE A 130 14.22 6.13 19.89
CA ILE A 130 14.11 7.58 19.67
C ILE A 130 13.13 7.79 18.53
#